data_AF-A0A7S3LYM7-F1
#
_entry.id   AF-A0A7S3LYM7-F1
#
_cell.length_a   1.000
_cell.length_b   1.000
_cell.length_c   1.000
_cell.angle_alpha   90.00
_cell.angle_beta   90.00
_cell.angle_gamma   90.00
#
_symmetry.space_group_name_H-M   'P 1'
#
loop_
_entity.id
_entity.type
_entity.pdbx_description
1 polymer ?
#
loop_
_entity_poly.entity_id
_entity_poly.type
_entity_poly.pdbx_seq_one_letter_code
_entity_poly.pdbx_strand_id
1 'polypeptide(L)'
;MAPITAEQFTVTLENMARAWEDLPEDTRLPKDEEKSFFDDCKQTCLEIIQRWHSGESSHQDREELAAEYKNSPEGAEQLRKDLYSIREDPFVAAADLNLRLVKYTAVPRD
;
A
#
# COMPACT_ATOMS: atom_id res chain seq x y z
N MET A 1 12.79 -17.16 4.66
CA MET A 1 13.13 -15.83 4.13
C MET A 1 12.60 -14.80 5.12
N ALA A 2 12.97 -13.54 4.98
CA ALA A 2 12.68 -12.50 5.97
C ALA A 2 11.35 -11.79 5.63
N PRO A 3 10.57 -11.36 6.64
CA PRO A 3 9.38 -10.56 6.40
C PRO A 3 9.74 -9.22 5.74
N ILE A 4 8.75 -8.58 5.14
CA ILE A 4 8.91 -7.27 4.49
C ILE A 4 9.45 -6.25 5.50
N THR A 5 10.41 -5.44 5.07
CA THR A 5 11.00 -4.39 5.91
C THR A 5 10.20 -3.09 5.83
N ALA A 6 10.44 -2.19 6.78
CA ALA A 6 9.88 -0.83 6.75
C ALA A 6 10.26 -0.07 5.47
N GLU A 7 11.49 -0.24 4.98
CA GLU A 7 11.97 0.38 3.75
C GLU A 7 11.22 -0.13 2.52
N GLN A 8 11.10 -1.46 2.36
CA GLN A 8 10.35 -2.08 1.27
C GLN A 8 8.87 -1.65 1.30
N PHE A 9 8.26 -1.61 2.49
CA PHE A 9 6.88 -1.18 2.58
C PHE A 9 6.70 0.31 2.29
N THR A 10 7.64 1.16 2.71
CA THR A 10 7.65 2.59 2.39
C THR A 10 7.67 2.80 0.87
N VAL A 11 8.54 2.11 0.15
CA VAL A 11 8.59 2.15 -1.33
C VAL A 11 7.26 1.70 -1.94
N THR A 12 6.61 0.70 -1.36
CA THR A 12 5.28 0.25 -1.80
C THR A 12 4.24 1.37 -1.66
N LEU A 13 4.17 2.04 -0.51
CA LEU A 13 3.24 3.15 -0.27
C LEU A 13 3.52 4.36 -1.18
N GLU A 14 4.79 4.68 -1.43
CA GLU A 14 5.18 5.76 -2.34
C GLU A 14 4.81 5.46 -3.80
N ASN A 15 4.99 4.22 -4.26
CA ASN A 15 4.54 3.80 -5.58
C ASN A 15 3.01 3.92 -5.71
N MET A 16 2.26 3.57 -4.65
CA MET A 16 0.81 3.75 -4.62
C MET A 16 0.42 5.23 -4.67
N ALA A 17 1.10 6.09 -3.91
CA ALA A 17 0.85 7.53 -3.91
C ALA A 17 1.07 8.11 -5.31
N ARG A 18 2.20 7.79 -5.96
CA ARG A 18 2.48 8.21 -7.35
C ARG A 18 1.38 7.79 -8.33
N ALA A 19 0.88 6.56 -8.21
CA ALA A 19 -0.23 6.11 -9.04
C ALA A 19 -1.54 6.91 -8.83
N TRP A 20 -1.77 7.46 -7.63
CA TRP A 20 -2.88 8.39 -7.38
C TRP A 20 -2.58 9.81 -7.88
N GLU A 21 -1.34 10.28 -7.81
CA GLU A 21 -0.92 11.58 -8.35
C GLU A 21 -1.16 11.67 -9.86
N ASP A 22 -0.98 10.56 -10.58
CA ASP A 22 -1.25 10.44 -12.02
C ASP A 22 -2.75 10.57 -12.36
N LEU A 23 -3.64 10.42 -11.39
CA LEU A 23 -5.08 10.60 -11.57
C LEU A 23 -5.49 12.07 -11.33
N PRO A 24 -6.41 12.64 -12.14
CA PRO A 24 -7.02 13.95 -11.87
C PRO A 24 -7.67 14.02 -10.49
N GLU A 25 -7.50 15.14 -9.76
CA GLU A 25 -7.92 15.29 -8.36
C GLU A 25 -9.43 15.06 -8.14
N ASP A 26 -10.27 15.43 -9.10
CA ASP A 26 -11.72 15.27 -9.08
C ASP A 26 -12.18 13.80 -9.22
N THR A 27 -11.30 12.94 -9.72
CA THR A 27 -11.53 11.49 -9.83
C THR A 27 -11.00 10.70 -8.63
N ARG A 28 -10.32 11.37 -7.69
CA ARG A 28 -9.81 10.75 -6.47
C ARG A 28 -10.91 10.57 -5.43
N LEU A 29 -10.54 10.09 -4.23
CA LEU A 29 -11.54 9.84 -3.19
C LEU A 29 -11.92 11.14 -2.44
N PRO A 30 -13.16 11.25 -1.93
CA PRO A 30 -13.60 12.39 -1.14
C PRO A 30 -12.78 12.57 0.13
N LYS A 31 -12.43 13.81 0.46
CA LYS A 31 -11.58 14.12 1.63
C LYS A 31 -12.17 13.69 2.97
N ASP A 32 -13.48 13.69 3.11
CA ASP A 32 -14.21 13.26 4.31
C ASP A 32 -14.26 11.73 4.49
N GLU A 33 -13.88 10.96 3.46
CA GLU A 33 -13.72 9.51 3.52
C GLU A 33 -12.26 9.08 3.82
N GLU A 34 -11.39 10.01 4.25
CA GLU A 34 -9.97 9.75 4.50
C GLU A 34 -9.77 8.58 5.48
N LYS A 35 -8.98 7.59 5.04
CA LYS A 35 -8.60 6.40 5.81
C LYS A 35 -7.13 6.09 5.62
N SER A 36 -6.46 5.68 6.69
CA SER A 36 -5.11 5.10 6.65
C SER A 36 -5.14 3.83 5.82
N PHE A 37 -4.00 3.49 5.23
CA PHE A 37 -3.78 2.16 4.68
C PHE A 37 -4.19 1.09 5.70
N PHE A 38 -3.81 1.26 6.97
CA PHE A 38 -4.04 0.26 8.00
C PHE A 38 -5.51 0.10 8.43
N ASP A 39 -6.39 1.06 8.11
CA ASP A 39 -7.81 0.98 8.48
C ASP A 39 -8.57 -0.09 7.68
N ASP A 40 -8.17 -0.35 6.43
CA ASP A 40 -8.79 -1.38 5.57
C ASP A 40 -7.80 -1.90 4.50
N CYS A 41 -6.66 -2.45 4.94
CA CYS A 41 -5.62 -2.94 4.02
C CYS A 41 -5.82 -4.38 3.54
N LYS A 42 -6.84 -5.12 3.97
CA LYS A 42 -6.93 -6.56 3.67
C LYS A 42 -7.00 -6.84 2.18
N GLN A 43 -7.89 -6.14 1.48
CA GLN A 43 -8.03 -6.26 0.03
C GLN A 43 -6.79 -5.72 -0.68
N THR A 44 -6.27 -4.58 -0.24
CA THR A 44 -5.07 -3.95 -0.80
C THR A 44 -3.82 -4.83 -0.65
N CYS A 45 -3.68 -5.58 0.45
CA CYS A 45 -2.57 -6.53 0.63
C CYS A 45 -2.60 -7.62 -0.46
N LEU A 46 -3.79 -8.13 -0.80
CA LEU A 46 -3.93 -9.11 -1.88
C LEU A 46 -3.55 -8.51 -3.24
N GLU A 47 -3.99 -7.29 -3.52
CA GLU A 47 -3.66 -6.57 -4.75
C GLU A 47 -2.15 -6.27 -4.87
N ILE A 48 -1.50 -5.89 -3.77
CA ILE A 48 -0.05 -5.69 -3.70
C ILE A 48 0.68 -6.98 -4.07
N ILE A 49 0.30 -8.11 -3.46
CA ILE A 49 0.90 -9.41 -3.76
C ILE A 49 0.66 -9.78 -5.22
N GLN A 50 -0.56 -9.62 -5.73
CA GLN A 50 -0.87 -9.90 -7.14
C GLN A 50 0.01 -9.10 -8.09
N ARG A 51 0.25 -7.82 -7.80
CA ARG A 51 1.14 -6.95 -8.61
C ARG A 51 2.61 -7.35 -8.53
N TRP A 52 3.07 -7.85 -7.38
CA TRP A 52 4.43 -8.42 -7.28
C TRP A 52 4.56 -9.69 -8.14
N HIS A 53 3.56 -10.56 -8.10
CA HIS A 53 3.55 -11.82 -8.88
C HIS A 53 3.33 -11.61 -10.39
N SER A 54 2.55 -10.61 -10.80
CA SER A 54 2.29 -10.33 -12.22
C SER A 54 3.43 -9.57 -12.91
N GLY A 55 4.34 -8.97 -12.12
CA GLY A 55 5.39 -8.08 -12.62
C GLY A 55 4.93 -6.66 -12.93
N GLU A 56 3.66 -6.32 -12.66
CA GLU A 56 3.12 -4.97 -12.83
C GLU A 56 3.65 -3.99 -11.78
N SER A 57 4.14 -4.49 -10.64
CA SER A 57 4.76 -3.65 -9.62
C SER A 57 6.11 -3.10 -10.09
N SER A 58 6.32 -1.80 -9.92
CA SER A 58 7.62 -1.13 -10.11
C SER A 58 8.56 -1.29 -8.90
N HIS A 59 8.18 -2.07 -7.89
CA HIS A 59 9.01 -2.31 -6.71
C HIS A 59 10.28 -3.09 -7.08
N GLN A 60 11.45 -2.59 -6.69
CA GLN A 60 12.73 -3.21 -7.03
C GLN A 60 12.86 -4.64 -6.47
N ASP A 61 12.38 -4.86 -5.24
CA ASP A 61 12.40 -6.16 -4.56
C ASP A 61 11.17 -7.04 -4.85
N ARG A 62 10.38 -6.75 -5.90
CA ARG A 62 9.11 -7.46 -6.16
C ARG A 62 9.27 -8.98 -6.29
N GLU A 63 10.39 -9.45 -6.84
CA GLU A 63 10.62 -10.90 -7.04
C GLU A 63 10.87 -11.60 -5.70
N GLU A 64 11.62 -10.96 -4.80
CA GLU A 64 11.84 -11.44 -3.44
C GLU A 64 10.53 -11.43 -2.64
N LEU A 65 9.78 -10.33 -2.72
CA LEU A 65 8.48 -10.18 -2.05
C LEU A 65 7.44 -11.18 -2.59
N ALA A 66 7.43 -11.45 -3.90
CA ALA A 66 6.57 -12.46 -4.51
C ALA A 66 6.95 -13.88 -4.06
N ALA A 67 8.24 -14.15 -3.83
CA ALA A 67 8.70 -15.42 -3.29
C ALA A 67 8.32 -15.59 -1.81
N GLU A 68 8.31 -14.51 -1.02
CA GLU A 68 7.94 -14.54 0.40
C GLU A 68 6.43 -14.69 0.60
N TYR A 69 5.63 -13.91 -0.13
CA TYR A 69 4.18 -13.89 0.03
C TYR A 69 3.48 -14.60 -1.11
N LYS A 70 2.83 -15.72 -0.79
CA LYS A 70 2.03 -16.49 -1.77
C LYS A 70 0.87 -15.66 -2.33
N ASN A 71 0.68 -15.67 -3.65
CA ASN A 71 -0.47 -15.06 -4.32
C ASN A 71 -1.80 -15.76 -3.98
N SER A 72 -2.32 -15.46 -2.78
CA SER A 72 -3.45 -16.12 -2.14
C SER A 72 -3.97 -15.29 -0.95
N PRO A 73 -5.21 -15.51 -0.49
CA PRO A 73 -5.72 -14.87 0.71
C PRO A 73 -4.87 -15.12 1.97
N GLU A 74 -4.26 -16.31 2.10
CA GLU A 74 -3.39 -16.63 3.23
C GLU A 74 -2.10 -15.79 3.21
N GLY A 75 -1.52 -15.58 2.04
CA GLY A 75 -0.35 -14.71 1.88
C GLY A 75 -0.68 -13.23 2.15
N ALA A 76 -1.88 -12.78 1.76
CA ALA A 76 -2.35 -11.44 2.09
C ALA A 76 -2.52 -11.23 3.61
N GLU A 77 -3.02 -12.23 4.33
CA GLU A 77 -3.11 -12.18 5.79
C GLU A 77 -1.73 -12.22 6.47
N GLN A 78 -0.77 -12.95 5.90
CA GLN A 78 0.62 -12.94 6.36
C GLN A 78 1.25 -11.56 6.18
N LEU A 79 1.19 -11.01 4.96
CA LEU A 79 1.66 -9.66 4.67
C LEU A 79 1.03 -8.65 5.63
N ARG A 80 -0.30 -8.70 5.81
CA ARG A 80 -1.01 -7.81 6.72
C ARG A 80 -0.42 -7.85 8.14
N LYS A 81 -0.15 -9.03 8.69
CA LYS A 81 0.44 -9.16 10.03
C LYS A 81 1.83 -8.53 10.10
N ASP A 82 2.65 -8.77 9.10
CA ASP A 82 4.02 -8.24 9.03
C ASP A 82 4.00 -6.71 8.90
N LEU A 83 3.12 -6.17 8.06
CA LEU A 83 2.91 -4.72 7.92
C LEU A 83 2.44 -4.07 9.22
N TYR A 84 1.54 -4.72 9.96
CA TYR A 84 1.09 -4.21 11.25
C TYR A 84 2.22 -4.19 12.30
N SER A 85 3.21 -5.07 12.19
CA SER A 85 4.36 -5.08 13.11
C SER A 85 5.32 -3.90 12.91
N ILE A 86 5.35 -3.32 11.70
CA ILE A 86 6.21 -2.19 11.31
C ILE A 86 5.44 -0.86 11.21
N ARG A 87 4.15 -0.83 11.53
CA ARG A 87 3.29 0.36 11.34
C ARG A 87 3.76 1.61 12.09
N GLU A 88 4.48 1.41 13.21
CA GLU A 88 4.97 2.50 14.07
C GLU A 88 6.36 2.98 13.66
N ASP A 89 6.92 2.39 12.60
CA ASP A 89 8.13 2.93 11.98
C ASP A 89 7.85 4.35 11.42
N PRO A 90 8.69 5.35 11.74
CA PRO A 90 8.46 6.73 11.31
C PRO A 90 8.37 6.92 9.79
N PHE A 91 9.11 6.13 9.00
CA PHE A 91 9.07 6.22 7.54
C PHE A 91 7.78 5.63 6.99
N VAL A 92 7.34 4.50 7.55
CA VAL A 92 6.04 3.91 7.21
C VAL A 92 4.88 4.85 7.55
N ALA A 93 4.90 5.46 8.74
CA ALA A 93 3.88 6.41 9.15
C ALA A 93 3.85 7.66 8.26
N ALA A 94 5.02 8.18 7.87
CA ALA A 94 5.11 9.32 6.96
C ALA A 94 4.59 8.98 5.55
N ALA A 95 4.93 7.80 5.03
CA ALA A 95 4.48 7.35 3.72
C ALA A 95 2.97 7.07 3.68
N ASP A 96 2.40 6.51 4.76
CA ASP A 96 0.95 6.34 4.90
C ASP A 96 0.21 7.69 4.95
N LEU A 97 0.74 8.65 5.71
CA LEU A 97 0.21 10.01 5.72
C LEU A 97 0.26 10.63 4.31
N ASN A 98 1.37 10.49 3.59
CA ASN A 98 1.48 11.01 2.22
C ASN A 98 0.44 10.36 1.29
N LEU A 99 0.32 9.03 1.33
CA LEU A 99 -0.68 8.30 0.54
C LEU A 99 -2.09 8.81 0.81
N ARG A 100 -2.45 9.06 2.08
CA ARG A 100 -3.75 9.62 2.43
C ARG A 100 -3.97 11.01 1.83
N LEU A 101 -3.01 11.91 2.01
CA LEU A 101 -3.11 13.29 1.53
C LEU A 101 -3.28 13.37 0.00
N VAL A 102 -2.65 12.45 -0.73
CA VAL A 102 -2.74 12.36 -2.19
C VAL A 102 -4.04 11.68 -2.64
N LYS A 103 -4.43 10.60 -1.98
CA LYS A 103 -5.58 9.75 -2.36
C LYS A 103 -6.94 10.42 -2.10
N TYR A 104 -7.02 11.27 -1.07
CA TYR A 104 -8.27 11.87 -0.59
C TYR A 104 -8.32 13.39 -0.83
N THR A 105 -8.24 13.80 -2.10
CA THR A 105 -8.25 15.22 -2.50
C THR A 105 -9.56 15.69 -3.10
N ALA A 106 -10.49 14.80 -3.45
CA ALA A 106 -11.75 15.19 -4.06
C ALA A 106 -12.66 15.89 -3.05
N VAL A 107 -13.54 16.77 -3.55
CA VAL A 107 -14.54 17.47 -2.74
C VAL A 107 -15.54 16.44 -2.16
N PRO A 108 -16.01 16.61 -0.90
CA PRO A 108 -17.08 15.79 -0.34
C PRO A 108 -18.31 15.69 -1.25
N ARG A 109 -18.97 14.54 -1.25
CA ARG A 109 -20.23 14.33 -2.00
C ARG A 109 -21.39 14.73 -1.10
N ASP A 110 -22.08 15.82 -1.46
CA ASP A 110 -23.31 16.30 -0.80
C ASP A 110 -24.47 15.28 -0.86
#